data_AF-A0A1Y0MW95-F1
#
_entry.id   AF-A0A1Y0MW95-F1
#
_cell.length_a   1.000
_cell.length_b   1.000
_cell.length_c   1.000
_cell.angle_alpha   90.00
_cell.angle_beta   90.00
_cell.angle_gamma   90.00
#
_symmetry.space_group_name_H-M   'P 1'
#
loop_
_entity.id
_entity.type
_entity.pdbx_description
1 polymer ?
#
loop_
_entity_poly.entity_id
_entity_poly.type
_entity_poly.pdbx_seq_one_letter_code
_entity_poly.pdbx_strand_id
1 'polypeptide(L)'
;MRKLVFLSLLMFSISVMKSQELNCLVTVNYNQVQGSNTQVFKTLENSLSEFVNQTKWTNKEVKAEERIDCAFTIIISSRDANTFKATLQVQSTRPVFGSTYASPILNLKDNDFNFKYNEFDPLIYNKNSFDSNLISTIVFYANIVLGADADTFKNKGGEVYLKEAQNVMLQAQQSGLASWQNVVGKQNRFLLIDNFLSPKLSAYRNTTYNYHRNGLDKLVTDKNIAKQTIEDAVISLESIYNKTVGNYLIRTFFDAKSDEIVNLYSDGPATRNQNKLIEVVRKLSPNNNSKWKDIK
;
A
#
# COMPACT_ATOMS: atom_id res chain seq x y z
N MET A 1 -20.04 18.35 47.91
CA MET A 1 -18.60 18.42 47.54
C MET A 1 -18.04 17.10 47.02
N ARG A 2 -18.24 15.94 47.68
CA ARG A 2 -17.79 14.61 47.16
C ARG A 2 -18.29 14.24 45.76
N LYS A 3 -19.53 14.61 45.38
CA LYS A 3 -20.09 14.35 44.04
C LYS A 3 -19.45 15.19 42.92
N LEU A 4 -18.92 16.38 43.24
CA LEU A 4 -18.24 17.25 42.27
C LEU A 4 -16.80 16.80 41.99
N VAL A 5 -16.11 16.24 43.01
CA VAL A 5 -14.79 15.61 42.83
C VAL A 5 -14.89 14.37 41.94
N PHE A 6 -15.94 13.56 42.10
CA PHE A 6 -16.18 12.40 41.24
C PHE A 6 -16.46 12.78 39.78
N LEU A 7 -17.19 13.88 39.54
CA LEU A 7 -17.45 14.40 38.19
C LEU A 7 -16.17 14.99 37.55
N SER A 8 -15.32 15.64 38.35
CA SER A 8 -14.01 16.14 37.91
C SER A 8 -13.02 15.02 37.60
N LEU A 9 -13.08 13.89 38.31
CA LEU A 9 -12.26 12.71 38.03
C LEU A 9 -12.71 11.99 36.74
N LEU A 10 -14.02 11.97 36.46
CA LEU A 10 -14.59 11.36 35.26
C LEU A 10 -14.28 12.16 33.97
N MET A 11 -14.11 13.48 34.08
CA MET A 11 -13.75 14.35 32.95
C MET A 11 -12.26 14.27 32.58
N PHE A 12 -11.39 13.82 33.49
CA PHE A 12 -9.96 13.60 33.21
C PHE A 12 -9.65 12.22 32.61
N SER A 13 -10.62 11.29 32.56
CA SER A 13 -10.48 9.99 31.90
C SER A 13 -10.76 10.00 30.39
N ILE A 14 -11.08 11.16 29.80
CA ILE A 14 -11.12 11.32 28.35
C ILE A 14 -9.70 11.65 27.88
N SER A 15 -8.77 10.70 28.07
CA SER A 15 -7.52 10.71 27.32
C SER A 15 -7.89 10.57 25.85
N VAL A 16 -7.74 11.66 25.11
CA VAL A 16 -7.98 11.72 23.67
C VAL A 16 -7.11 10.65 23.02
N MET A 17 -7.73 9.55 22.61
CA MET A 17 -7.09 8.41 21.99
C MET A 17 -6.56 8.83 20.61
N LYS A 18 -5.29 9.22 20.56
CA LYS A 18 -4.57 9.43 19.30
C LYS A 18 -4.11 8.08 18.78
N SER A 19 -5.03 7.31 18.20
CA SER A 19 -4.61 6.21 17.33
C SER A 19 -4.47 6.73 15.92
N GLN A 20 -3.25 6.61 15.41
CA GLN A 20 -2.86 6.95 14.06
C GLN A 20 -2.01 5.77 13.60
N GLU A 21 -2.55 5.00 12.67
CA GLU A 21 -1.99 3.71 12.28
C GLU A 21 -0.86 3.83 11.26
N LEU A 22 -0.78 4.98 10.59
CA LEU A 22 0.19 5.24 9.55
C LEU A 22 1.29 6.17 10.04
N ASN A 23 2.51 5.88 9.62
CA ASN A 23 3.66 6.78 9.63
C ASN A 23 4.05 7.06 8.17
N CYS A 24 3.27 7.91 7.51
CA CYS A 24 3.38 8.19 6.09
C CYS A 24 4.23 9.44 5.82
N LEU A 25 5.30 9.27 5.04
CA LEU A 25 6.02 10.39 4.44
C LEU A 25 5.31 10.86 3.17
N VAL A 26 4.65 12.01 3.20
CA VAL A 26 4.08 12.63 1.99
C VAL A 26 5.08 13.62 1.41
N THR A 27 5.34 13.51 0.11
CA THR A 27 6.24 14.43 -0.60
C THR A 27 5.60 14.89 -1.89
N VAL A 28 5.65 16.21 -2.16
CA VAL A 28 5.14 16.83 -3.38
C VAL A 28 6.32 17.35 -4.19
N ASN A 29 6.65 16.64 -5.27
CA ASN A 29 7.65 17.06 -6.24
C ASN A 29 7.00 17.91 -7.34
N TYR A 30 7.41 19.18 -7.43
CA TYR A 30 6.92 20.14 -8.41
C TYR A 30 8.06 20.70 -9.29
N ASN A 31 9.19 19.99 -9.40
CA ASN A 31 10.36 20.45 -10.16
C ASN A 31 10.07 20.67 -11.67
N GLN A 32 9.01 20.05 -12.19
CA GLN A 32 8.57 20.20 -13.58
C GLN A 32 7.67 21.42 -13.82
N VAL A 33 7.16 22.04 -12.74
CA VAL A 33 6.24 23.18 -12.84
C VAL A 33 7.02 24.48 -12.82
N GLN A 34 6.81 25.31 -13.84
CA GLN A 34 7.39 26.65 -13.91
C GLN A 34 6.55 27.66 -13.11
N GLY A 35 7.21 28.63 -12.47
CA GLY A 35 6.55 29.75 -11.78
C GLY A 35 7.13 30.04 -10.40
N SER A 36 6.90 31.25 -9.91
CA SER A 36 7.42 31.72 -8.61
C SER A 36 6.55 31.32 -7.42
N ASN A 37 5.25 31.07 -7.64
CA ASN A 37 4.34 30.67 -6.56
C ASN A 37 4.46 29.17 -6.26
N THR A 38 5.45 28.81 -5.45
CA THR A 38 5.65 27.44 -4.95
C THR A 38 4.94 27.17 -3.62
N GLN A 39 4.31 28.18 -3.01
CA GLN A 39 3.71 28.08 -1.67
C GLN A 39 2.60 27.03 -1.64
N VAL A 40 1.75 27.00 -2.68
CA VAL A 40 0.67 26.02 -2.83
C VAL A 40 1.13 24.57 -2.65
N PHE A 41 2.33 24.22 -3.12
CA PHE A 41 2.82 22.86 -3.09
C PHE A 41 3.27 22.46 -1.69
N LYS A 42 3.89 23.40 -0.96
CA LYS A 42 4.26 23.22 0.45
C LYS A 42 3.01 23.13 1.33
N THR A 43 2.01 23.98 1.07
CA THR A 43 0.72 23.93 1.75
C THR A 43 0.04 22.58 1.51
N LEU A 44 -0.01 22.12 0.25
CA LEU A 44 -0.56 20.80 -0.11
C LEU A 44 0.17 19.64 0.59
N GLU A 45 1.50 19.65 0.58
CA GLU A 45 2.33 18.62 1.23
C GLU A 45 2.05 18.55 2.74
N ASN A 46 1.99 19.69 3.41
CA ASN A 46 1.68 19.79 4.83
C ASN A 46 0.26 19.32 5.13
N SER A 47 -0.73 19.80 4.38
CA SER A 47 -2.14 19.41 4.58
C SER A 47 -2.35 17.91 4.35
N LEU A 48 -1.71 17.32 3.33
CA LEU A 48 -1.80 15.88 3.09
C LEU A 48 -1.05 15.07 4.14
N SER A 49 0.13 15.52 4.58
CA SER A 49 0.89 14.91 5.67
C SER A 49 0.07 14.86 6.96
N GLU A 50 -0.59 15.96 7.30
CA GLU A 50 -1.49 16.05 8.44
C GLU A 50 -2.72 15.15 8.24
N PHE A 51 -3.38 15.24 7.10
CA PHE A 51 -4.55 14.42 6.80
C PHE A 51 -4.26 12.92 6.91
N VAL A 52 -3.17 12.43 6.32
CA VAL A 52 -2.84 11.00 6.35
C VAL A 52 -2.44 10.52 7.74
N ASN A 53 -1.60 11.29 8.44
CA ASN A 53 -1.01 10.86 9.71
C ASN A 53 -1.84 11.23 10.95
N GLN A 54 -2.84 12.10 10.83
CA GLN A 54 -3.73 12.45 11.94
C GLN A 54 -5.14 11.86 11.78
N THR A 55 -5.50 11.36 10.59
CA THR A 55 -6.75 10.61 10.41
C THR A 55 -6.68 9.29 11.17
N LYS A 56 -7.73 9.02 11.94
CA LYS A 56 -7.96 7.72 12.55
C LYS A 56 -8.58 6.79 11.50
N TRP A 57 -7.78 5.88 10.96
CA TRP A 57 -8.22 4.98 9.89
C TRP A 57 -8.98 3.77 10.43
N THR A 58 -8.68 3.37 11.66
CA THR A 58 -9.25 2.18 12.27
C THR A 58 -9.61 2.44 13.74
N ASN A 59 -10.27 1.48 14.37
CA ASN A 59 -10.54 1.53 15.81
C ASN A 59 -9.43 0.88 16.66
N LYS A 60 -8.35 0.39 16.04
CA LYS A 60 -7.23 -0.22 16.76
C LYS A 60 -6.40 0.87 17.39
N GLU A 61 -5.85 0.60 18.56
CA GLU A 61 -4.77 1.38 19.14
C GLU A 61 -3.45 0.71 18.82
N VAL A 62 -2.55 1.46 18.20
CA VAL A 62 -1.21 1.00 17.88
C VAL A 62 -0.20 1.90 18.56
N LYS A 63 0.91 1.31 19.01
CA LYS A 63 2.05 2.09 19.50
C LYS A 63 2.77 2.77 18.34
N ALA A 64 3.61 3.75 18.63
CA ALA A 64 4.34 4.49 17.60
C ALA A 64 5.23 3.57 16.75
N GLU A 65 5.85 2.58 17.38
CA GLU A 65 6.69 1.55 16.75
C GLU A 65 5.89 0.47 15.98
N GLU A 66 4.57 0.44 16.15
CA GLU A 66 3.66 -0.48 15.43
C GLU A 66 2.96 0.20 14.25
N ARG A 67 3.24 1.50 14.02
CA ARG A 67 2.71 2.23 12.87
C ARG A 67 3.29 1.68 11.58
N ILE A 68 2.48 1.69 10.54
CA ILE A 68 2.89 1.24 9.22
C ILE A 68 3.68 2.35 8.54
N ASP A 69 4.94 2.06 8.23
CA ASP A 69 5.80 2.96 7.46
C ASP A 69 5.38 2.95 5.99
N CYS A 70 5.04 4.13 5.47
CA CYS A 70 4.66 4.30 4.08
C CYS A 70 5.12 5.64 3.52
N ALA A 71 5.11 5.77 2.19
CA ALA A 71 5.51 6.99 1.50
C ALA A 71 4.62 7.27 0.30
N PHE A 72 4.05 8.47 0.25
CA PHE A 72 3.22 8.97 -0.85
C PHE A 72 3.98 10.08 -1.57
N THR A 73 4.55 9.78 -2.73
CA THR A 73 5.26 10.76 -3.55
C THR A 73 4.37 11.23 -4.70
N ILE A 74 3.94 12.48 -4.64
CA ILE A 74 3.14 13.13 -5.67
C ILE A 74 4.08 13.89 -6.58
N ILE A 75 4.06 13.59 -7.88
CA ILE A 75 4.86 14.28 -8.88
C ILE A 75 3.92 15.10 -9.76
N ILE A 76 4.00 16.42 -9.62
CA ILE A 76 3.18 17.37 -10.37
C ILE A 76 3.90 17.72 -11.67
N SER A 77 3.27 17.39 -12.80
CA SER A 77 3.80 17.66 -14.13
C SER A 77 3.33 18.99 -14.69
N SER A 78 2.12 19.43 -14.36
CA SER A 78 1.61 20.75 -14.75
C SER A 78 0.55 21.27 -13.80
N ARG A 79 0.39 22.59 -13.76
CA ARG A 79 -0.65 23.30 -13.01
C ARG A 79 -1.39 24.25 -13.95
N ASP A 80 -2.72 24.27 -13.83
CA ASP A 80 -3.59 25.27 -14.44
C ASP A 80 -4.57 25.80 -13.38
N ALA A 81 -4.34 27.03 -12.92
CA ALA A 81 -5.00 27.62 -11.75
C ALA A 81 -4.99 26.68 -10.53
N ASN A 82 -6.15 26.12 -10.18
CA ASN A 82 -6.33 25.21 -9.03
C ASN A 82 -6.45 23.75 -9.45
N THR A 83 -6.17 23.44 -10.72
CA THR A 83 -6.15 22.07 -11.28
C THR A 83 -4.71 21.63 -11.49
N PHE A 84 -4.41 20.41 -11.04
CA PHE A 84 -3.09 19.82 -11.07
C PHE A 84 -3.12 18.54 -11.89
N LYS A 85 -2.15 18.39 -12.78
CA LYS A 85 -1.84 17.09 -13.41
C LYS A 85 -0.68 16.48 -12.66
N ALA A 86 -0.88 15.27 -12.14
CA ALA A 86 0.12 14.61 -11.34
C ALA A 86 0.07 13.09 -11.48
N THR A 87 1.15 12.48 -11.03
CA THR A 87 1.24 11.04 -10.77
C THR A 87 1.48 10.83 -9.28
N LEU A 88 1.08 9.69 -8.75
CA LEU A 88 1.27 9.32 -7.35
C LEU A 88 2.04 8.00 -7.29
N GLN A 89 3.07 7.96 -6.46
CA GLN A 89 3.76 6.73 -6.08
C GLN A 89 3.44 6.41 -4.63
N VAL A 90 3.05 5.16 -4.37
CA VAL A 90 2.68 4.68 -3.04
C VAL A 90 3.56 3.49 -2.68
N GLN A 91 4.31 3.66 -1.60
CA GLN A 91 5.20 2.64 -1.06
C GLN A 91 4.83 2.32 0.38
N SER A 92 5.02 1.08 0.79
CA SER A 92 4.92 0.69 2.20
C SER A 92 5.91 -0.41 2.55
N THR A 93 6.32 -0.42 3.80
CA THR A 93 7.28 -1.40 4.33
C THR A 93 6.81 -1.91 5.68
N ARG A 94 7.21 -3.14 6.02
CA ARG A 94 7.02 -3.70 7.37
C ARG A 94 8.34 -4.19 7.95
N PRO A 95 8.59 -4.02 9.25
CA PRO A 95 9.73 -4.67 9.89
C PRO A 95 9.55 -6.19 9.90
N VAL A 96 10.63 -6.93 9.64
CA VAL A 96 10.67 -8.40 9.78
C VAL A 96 10.95 -8.75 11.23
N PHE A 97 10.11 -9.63 11.81
CA PHE A 97 10.18 -9.98 13.22
C PHE A 97 11.58 -10.48 13.64
N GLY A 98 12.11 -9.93 14.74
CA GLY A 98 13.42 -10.29 15.27
C GLY A 98 14.61 -9.78 14.44
N SER A 99 14.40 -8.83 13.53
CA SER A 99 15.46 -8.24 12.72
C SER A 99 15.29 -6.73 12.54
N THR A 100 16.34 -6.05 12.10
CA THR A 100 16.30 -4.64 11.69
C THR A 100 15.89 -4.46 10.22
N TYR A 101 15.53 -5.55 9.53
CA TYR A 101 15.24 -5.51 8.10
C TYR A 101 13.80 -5.06 7.86
N ALA A 102 13.62 -4.03 7.02
CA ALA A 102 12.33 -3.55 6.57
C ALA A 102 12.00 -4.16 5.19
N SER A 103 10.97 -4.98 5.14
CA SER A 103 10.52 -5.67 3.94
C SER A 103 9.52 -4.81 3.17
N PRO A 104 9.72 -4.55 1.86
CA PRO A 104 8.79 -3.76 1.04
C PRO A 104 7.50 -4.54 0.75
N ILE A 105 6.34 -3.93 0.98
CA ILE A 105 5.03 -4.57 0.78
C ILE A 105 4.36 -4.09 -0.50
N LEU A 106 4.34 -2.78 -0.71
CA LEU A 106 3.78 -2.16 -1.89
C LEU A 106 4.79 -1.23 -2.54
N ASN A 107 4.75 -1.19 -3.87
CA ASN A 107 5.43 -0.21 -4.69
C ASN A 107 4.56 0.07 -5.92
N LEU A 108 3.58 0.95 -5.74
CA LEU A 108 2.52 1.23 -6.70
C LEU A 108 2.76 2.57 -7.38
N LYS A 109 2.45 2.63 -8.68
CA LYS A 109 2.44 3.88 -9.45
C LYS A 109 1.08 4.12 -10.07
N ASP A 110 0.50 5.26 -9.73
CA ASP A 110 -0.72 5.79 -10.32
C ASP A 110 -0.38 6.93 -11.28
N ASN A 111 -0.62 6.70 -12.57
CA ASN A 111 -0.29 7.68 -13.61
C ASN A 111 -1.42 8.71 -13.82
N ASP A 112 -2.61 8.50 -13.24
CA ASP A 112 -3.80 9.30 -13.51
C ASP A 112 -4.31 10.00 -12.23
N PHE A 113 -3.41 10.74 -11.57
CA PHE A 113 -3.71 11.48 -10.35
C PHE A 113 -3.89 12.97 -10.62
N ASN A 114 -4.90 13.31 -11.42
CA ASN A 114 -5.28 14.70 -11.68
C ASN A 114 -6.30 15.18 -10.65
N PHE A 115 -6.09 16.33 -10.03
CA PHE A 115 -6.98 16.80 -8.96
C PHE A 115 -7.13 18.31 -8.93
N LYS A 116 -8.13 18.77 -8.18
CA LYS A 116 -8.29 20.18 -7.83
C LYS A 116 -7.92 20.40 -6.37
N TYR A 117 -7.29 21.53 -6.08
CA TYR A 117 -6.92 21.92 -4.73
C TYR A 117 -6.87 23.44 -4.61
N ASN A 118 -7.54 23.98 -3.59
CA ASN A 118 -7.37 25.36 -3.17
C ASN A 118 -6.61 25.36 -1.84
N GLU A 119 -5.70 26.32 -1.67
CA GLU A 119 -4.93 26.44 -0.44
C GLU A 119 -5.86 26.68 0.75
N PHE A 120 -5.54 26.04 1.87
CA PHE A 120 -6.26 26.13 3.14
C PHE A 120 -7.68 25.54 3.15
N ASP A 121 -8.17 25.00 2.04
CA ASP A 121 -9.40 24.20 2.05
C ASP A 121 -9.20 22.97 2.97
N PRO A 122 -10.14 22.69 3.88
CA PRO A 122 -10.01 21.54 4.77
C PRO A 122 -10.15 20.23 3.98
N LEU A 123 -9.26 19.29 4.25
CA LEU A 123 -9.31 17.95 3.68
C LEU A 123 -10.27 17.08 4.50
N ILE A 124 -11.53 17.01 4.07
CA ILE A 124 -12.58 16.23 4.74
C ILE A 124 -13.04 15.10 3.83
N TYR A 125 -12.96 13.87 4.33
CA TYR A 125 -13.46 12.70 3.61
C TYR A 125 -14.92 12.39 3.98
N ASN A 126 -15.75 12.23 2.96
CA ASN A 126 -17.10 11.70 3.09
C ASN A 126 -17.15 10.28 2.52
N LYS A 127 -17.51 9.31 3.37
CA LYS A 127 -17.60 7.89 2.96
C LYS A 127 -18.79 7.58 2.05
N ASN A 128 -19.77 8.48 1.98
CA ASN A 128 -21.03 8.29 1.27
C ASN A 128 -21.13 9.15 -0.01
N SER A 129 -20.11 9.94 -0.33
CA SER A 129 -20.12 10.76 -1.55
C SER A 129 -18.70 10.94 -2.10
N PHE A 130 -18.61 11.11 -3.41
CA PHE A 130 -17.38 11.55 -4.05
C PHE A 130 -17.36 13.08 -4.18
N ASP A 131 -16.59 13.72 -3.31
CA ASP A 131 -16.47 15.18 -3.27
C ASP A 131 -15.18 15.69 -3.93
N SER A 132 -14.07 14.95 -3.79
CA SER A 132 -12.75 15.37 -4.27
C SER A 132 -11.88 14.20 -4.70
N ASN A 133 -11.35 14.27 -5.92
CA ASN A 133 -10.43 13.25 -6.43
C ASN A 133 -9.12 13.19 -5.62
N LEU A 134 -8.65 14.33 -5.09
CA LEU A 134 -7.47 14.38 -4.21
C LEU A 134 -7.71 13.53 -2.97
N ILE A 135 -8.78 13.83 -2.24
CA ILE A 135 -9.09 13.19 -0.95
C ILE A 135 -9.43 11.71 -1.16
N SER A 136 -10.31 11.39 -2.11
CA SER A 136 -10.69 10.00 -2.38
C SER A 136 -9.51 9.13 -2.82
N THR A 137 -8.57 9.67 -3.61
CA THR A 137 -7.38 8.89 -4.00
C THR A 137 -6.47 8.60 -2.80
N ILE A 138 -6.26 9.58 -1.92
CA ILE A 138 -5.41 9.43 -0.74
C ILE A 138 -6.03 8.44 0.25
N VAL A 139 -7.34 8.54 0.50
CA VAL A 139 -8.11 7.60 1.33
C VAL A 139 -8.10 6.19 0.75
N PHE A 140 -8.25 6.06 -0.57
CA PHE A 140 -8.16 4.77 -1.26
C PHE A 140 -6.81 4.10 -1.00
N TYR A 141 -5.70 4.81 -1.25
CA TYR A 141 -4.37 4.24 -1.07
C TYR A 141 -3.99 4.00 0.39
N ALA A 142 -4.45 4.83 1.33
CA ALA A 142 -4.29 4.56 2.75
C ALA A 142 -4.94 3.22 3.15
N ASN A 143 -6.16 2.95 2.66
CA ASN A 143 -6.85 1.69 2.89
C ASN A 143 -6.21 0.49 2.15
N ILE A 144 -5.62 0.70 0.97
CA ILE A 144 -4.82 -0.31 0.29
C ILE A 144 -3.57 -0.67 1.11
N VAL A 145 -2.86 0.33 1.66
CA VAL A 145 -1.69 0.11 2.53
C VAL A 145 -2.08 -0.67 3.78
N LEU A 146 -3.15 -0.25 4.49
CA LEU A 146 -3.67 -0.95 5.67
C LEU A 146 -4.09 -2.39 5.35
N GLY A 147 -4.76 -2.59 4.22
CA GLY A 147 -5.20 -3.90 3.75
C GLY A 147 -4.03 -4.84 3.46
N ALA A 148 -3.07 -4.36 2.67
CA ALA A 148 -1.89 -5.12 2.29
C ALA A 148 -1.03 -5.46 3.51
N ASP A 149 -0.80 -4.51 4.42
CA ASP A 149 -0.04 -4.74 5.64
C ASP A 149 -0.71 -5.80 6.53
N ALA A 150 -2.01 -5.68 6.79
CA ALA A 150 -2.73 -6.63 7.64
C ALA A 150 -2.75 -8.06 7.07
N ASP A 151 -2.72 -8.22 5.75
CA ASP A 151 -2.60 -9.51 5.09
C ASP A 151 -1.23 -10.18 5.31
N THR A 152 -0.17 -9.40 5.58
CA THR A 152 1.15 -9.95 5.91
C THR A 152 1.17 -10.59 7.30
N PHE A 153 0.36 -10.12 8.24
CA PHE A 153 0.32 -10.61 9.63
C PHE A 153 -0.72 -11.69 9.88
N LYS A 154 -1.83 -11.67 9.12
CA LYS A 154 -2.90 -12.65 9.23
C LYS A 154 -3.44 -12.95 7.83
N ASN A 155 -3.65 -14.22 7.52
CA ASN A 155 -4.21 -14.58 6.22
C ASN A 155 -5.57 -13.88 6.00
N LYS A 156 -5.64 -13.06 4.95
CA LYS A 156 -6.78 -12.19 4.62
C LYS A 156 -7.19 -11.21 5.74
N GLY A 157 -6.25 -10.83 6.61
CA GLY A 157 -6.47 -9.90 7.72
C GLY A 157 -6.91 -8.50 7.29
N GLY A 158 -6.58 -8.09 6.07
CA GLY A 158 -6.88 -6.77 5.50
C GLY A 158 -8.26 -6.61 4.87
N GLU A 159 -9.13 -7.63 4.92
CA GLU A 159 -10.44 -7.64 4.24
C GLU A 159 -11.27 -6.38 4.52
N VAL A 160 -11.31 -5.93 5.77
CA VAL A 160 -12.10 -4.75 6.18
C VAL A 160 -11.58 -3.48 5.51
N TYR A 161 -10.27 -3.29 5.44
CA TYR A 161 -9.65 -2.11 4.84
C TYR A 161 -9.78 -2.12 3.32
N LEU A 162 -9.60 -3.28 2.69
CA LEU A 162 -9.83 -3.44 1.26
C LEU A 162 -11.29 -3.17 0.88
N LYS A 163 -12.26 -3.56 1.71
CA LYS A 163 -13.67 -3.19 1.50
C LYS A 163 -13.92 -1.69 1.62
N GLU A 164 -13.23 -0.99 2.51
CA GLU A 164 -13.30 0.47 2.56
C GLU A 164 -12.69 1.11 1.30
N ALA A 165 -11.54 0.61 0.83
CA ALA A 165 -10.99 1.04 -0.47
C ALA A 165 -11.97 0.76 -1.63
N GLN A 166 -12.69 -0.37 -1.59
CA GLN A 166 -13.73 -0.67 -2.57
C GLN A 166 -14.90 0.32 -2.46
N ASN A 167 -15.34 0.66 -1.25
CA ASN A 167 -16.37 1.68 -1.05
C ASN A 167 -15.94 3.03 -1.64
N VAL A 168 -14.71 3.48 -1.38
CA VAL A 168 -14.16 4.71 -1.97
C VAL A 168 -14.22 4.67 -3.49
N MET A 169 -13.80 3.54 -4.09
CA MET A 169 -13.85 3.34 -5.53
C MET A 169 -15.29 3.43 -6.05
N LEU A 170 -16.26 2.74 -5.40
CA LEU A 170 -17.67 2.75 -5.79
C LEU A 170 -18.27 4.16 -5.75
N GLN A 171 -18.00 4.93 -4.71
CA GLN A 171 -18.42 6.35 -4.66
C GLN A 171 -17.76 7.15 -5.78
N ALA A 172 -16.46 6.93 -6.03
CA ALA A 172 -15.71 7.66 -7.05
C ALA A 172 -16.12 7.33 -8.48
N GLN A 173 -16.80 6.20 -8.73
CA GLN A 173 -17.32 5.89 -10.07
C GLN A 173 -18.33 6.93 -10.57
N GLN A 174 -19.06 7.62 -9.70
CA GLN A 174 -20.00 8.67 -10.11
C GLN A 174 -19.31 9.85 -10.81
N SER A 175 -17.99 10.00 -10.63
CA SER A 175 -17.20 11.06 -11.26
C SER A 175 -16.99 10.89 -12.77
N GLY A 176 -17.18 9.68 -13.29
CA GLY A 176 -16.85 9.34 -14.69
C GLY A 176 -15.35 9.32 -15.02
N LEU A 177 -14.46 9.56 -14.06
CA LEU A 177 -13.01 9.54 -14.29
C LEU A 177 -12.50 8.13 -14.59
N ALA A 178 -11.79 7.95 -15.70
CA ALA A 178 -11.29 6.66 -16.17
C ALA A 178 -10.41 5.91 -15.14
N SER A 179 -9.74 6.62 -14.23
CA SER A 179 -8.95 6.04 -13.13
C SER A 179 -9.78 5.22 -12.13
N TRP A 180 -11.08 5.52 -12.02
CA TRP A 180 -12.04 4.86 -11.13
C TRP A 180 -13.00 3.92 -11.86
N GLN A 181 -12.96 3.85 -13.19
CA GLN A 181 -13.84 3.01 -13.98
C GLN A 181 -13.22 1.67 -14.34
N ASN A 182 -14.06 0.69 -14.68
CA ASN A 182 -13.60 -0.49 -15.38
C ASN A 182 -13.26 -0.13 -16.82
N VAL A 183 -11.96 0.01 -17.12
CA VAL A 183 -11.47 0.30 -18.47
C VAL A 183 -10.66 -0.87 -18.96
N VAL A 184 -11.09 -1.46 -20.09
CA VAL A 184 -10.46 -2.64 -20.67
C VAL A 184 -8.98 -2.40 -20.93
N GLY A 185 -8.14 -3.31 -20.43
CA GLY A 185 -6.69 -3.28 -20.64
C GLY A 185 -5.93 -2.21 -19.84
N LYS A 186 -6.60 -1.47 -18.94
CA LYS A 186 -5.95 -0.45 -18.09
C LYS A 186 -5.76 -0.95 -16.67
N GLN A 187 -4.54 -0.78 -16.16
CA GLN A 187 -4.22 -0.94 -14.74
C GLN A 187 -4.52 0.40 -14.05
N ASN A 188 -5.61 0.45 -13.30
CA ASN A 188 -6.08 1.65 -12.60
C ASN A 188 -6.60 1.28 -11.19
N ARG A 189 -7.15 2.25 -10.45
CA ARG A 189 -7.61 2.05 -9.06
C ARG A 189 -8.76 1.05 -8.99
N PHE A 190 -9.68 1.07 -9.97
CA PHE A 190 -10.75 0.07 -10.10
C PHE A 190 -10.18 -1.35 -10.19
N LEU A 191 -9.31 -1.60 -11.18
CA LEU A 191 -8.77 -2.94 -11.40
C LEU A 191 -7.89 -3.41 -10.24
N LEU A 192 -7.19 -2.48 -9.57
CA LEU A 192 -6.39 -2.81 -8.38
C LEU A 192 -7.28 -3.43 -7.30
N ILE A 193 -8.32 -2.71 -6.88
CA ILE A 193 -9.13 -3.16 -5.75
C ILE A 193 -10.02 -4.35 -6.09
N ASP A 194 -10.55 -4.39 -7.31
CA ASP A 194 -11.31 -5.54 -7.82
C ASP A 194 -10.46 -6.81 -7.75
N ASN A 195 -9.20 -6.74 -8.18
CA ASN A 195 -8.31 -7.88 -8.12
C ASN A 195 -7.96 -8.28 -6.67
N PHE A 196 -7.68 -7.33 -5.78
CA PHE A 196 -7.38 -7.60 -4.37
C PHE A 196 -8.51 -8.38 -3.68
N LEU A 197 -9.76 -8.07 -3.99
CA LEU A 197 -10.94 -8.71 -3.41
C LEU A 197 -11.45 -9.92 -4.20
N SER A 198 -10.92 -10.16 -5.40
CA SER A 198 -11.37 -11.23 -6.28
C SER A 198 -11.10 -12.62 -5.66
N PRO A 199 -12.13 -13.48 -5.49
CA PRO A 199 -11.93 -14.85 -5.04
C PRO A 199 -11.00 -15.66 -5.95
N LYS A 200 -11.03 -15.37 -7.26
CA LYS A 200 -10.19 -16.03 -8.29
C LYS A 200 -8.70 -15.71 -8.12
N LEU A 201 -8.38 -14.60 -7.46
CA LEU A 201 -7.01 -14.15 -7.22
C LEU A 201 -6.60 -14.26 -5.74
N SER A 202 -7.40 -14.93 -4.92
CA SER A 202 -7.16 -15.05 -3.48
C SER A 202 -5.81 -15.68 -3.10
N ALA A 203 -5.19 -16.44 -4.01
CA ALA A 203 -3.84 -16.97 -3.84
C ALA A 203 -2.78 -15.88 -3.65
N TYR A 204 -2.98 -14.66 -4.19
CA TYR A 204 -2.10 -13.52 -3.95
C TYR A 204 -2.00 -13.16 -2.47
N ARG A 205 -3.15 -13.07 -1.78
CA ARG A 205 -3.21 -12.71 -0.35
C ARG A 205 -2.65 -13.83 0.53
N ASN A 206 -2.95 -15.09 0.18
CA ASN A 206 -2.33 -16.26 0.84
C ASN A 206 -0.80 -16.26 0.66
N THR A 207 -0.31 -15.94 -0.54
CA THR A 207 1.13 -15.81 -0.83
C THR A 207 1.74 -14.73 0.04
N THR A 208 1.11 -13.56 0.12
CA THR A 208 1.59 -12.44 0.93
C THR A 208 1.71 -12.84 2.40
N TYR A 209 0.70 -13.50 2.97
CA TYR A 209 0.78 -14.02 4.34
C TYR A 209 1.93 -15.02 4.53
N ASN A 210 2.03 -16.04 3.67
CA ASN A 210 3.05 -17.08 3.80
C ASN A 210 4.47 -16.55 3.60
N TYR A 211 4.68 -15.67 2.63
CA TYR A 211 5.95 -15.02 2.34
C TYR A 211 6.47 -14.27 3.57
N HIS A 212 5.59 -13.52 4.24
CA HIS A 212 5.97 -12.64 5.35
C HIS A 212 5.95 -13.35 6.70
N ARG A 213 4.80 -13.85 7.14
CA ARG A 213 4.62 -14.38 8.51
C ARG A 213 5.25 -15.76 8.71
N ASN A 214 5.14 -16.62 7.70
CA ASN A 214 5.66 -17.99 7.79
C ASN A 214 7.07 -18.12 7.18
N GLY A 215 7.45 -17.19 6.30
CA GLY A 215 8.75 -17.09 5.67
C GLY A 215 9.68 -16.12 6.39
N LEU A 216 9.59 -14.83 6.06
CA LEU A 216 10.53 -13.80 6.54
C LEU A 216 10.65 -13.75 8.06
N ASP A 217 9.54 -13.78 8.80
CA ASP A 217 9.53 -13.73 10.28
C ASP A 217 10.17 -14.97 10.93
N LYS A 218 10.43 -16.02 10.15
CA LYS A 218 11.08 -17.26 10.60
C LYS A 218 12.55 -17.34 10.20
N LEU A 219 13.06 -16.38 9.42
CA LEU A 219 14.46 -16.41 8.94
C LEU A 219 15.47 -16.40 10.08
N VAL A 220 15.19 -15.66 11.17
CA VAL A 220 16.07 -15.58 12.34
C VAL A 220 16.11 -16.91 13.10
N THR A 221 14.98 -17.63 13.16
CA THR A 221 14.86 -18.88 13.91
C THR A 221 15.30 -20.11 13.13
N ASP A 222 14.92 -20.20 11.86
CA ASP A 222 15.26 -21.33 10.98
C ASP A 222 15.30 -20.87 9.52
N LYS A 223 16.52 -20.62 9.03
CA LYS A 223 16.78 -20.13 7.68
C LYS A 223 16.33 -21.13 6.60
N ASN A 224 16.45 -22.45 6.84
CA ASN A 224 16.13 -23.47 5.85
C ASN A 224 14.62 -23.56 5.62
N ILE A 225 13.86 -23.68 6.71
CA ILE A 225 12.40 -23.74 6.65
C ILE A 225 11.82 -22.43 6.13
N ALA A 226 12.37 -21.29 6.57
CA ALA A 226 11.94 -19.97 6.12
C ALA A 226 12.15 -19.78 4.62
N LYS A 227 13.36 -20.07 4.09
CA LYS A 227 13.61 -19.99 2.63
C LYS A 227 12.68 -20.93 1.86
N GLN A 228 12.53 -22.19 2.28
CA GLN A 228 11.61 -23.10 1.61
C GLN A 228 10.16 -22.58 1.58
N THR A 229 9.70 -21.98 2.68
CA THR A 229 8.34 -21.42 2.77
C THR A 229 8.16 -20.22 1.84
N ILE A 230 9.17 -19.36 1.74
CA ILE A 230 9.18 -18.23 0.80
C ILE A 230 9.15 -18.73 -0.64
N GLU A 231 9.94 -19.75 -0.97
CA GLU A 231 9.99 -20.38 -2.30
C GLU A 231 8.61 -20.91 -2.69
N ASP A 232 8.00 -21.72 -1.83
CA ASP A 232 6.69 -22.32 -2.10
C ASP A 232 5.59 -21.24 -2.23
N ALA A 233 5.67 -20.16 -1.45
CA ALA A 233 4.77 -19.03 -1.56
C ALA A 233 4.90 -18.33 -2.93
N VAL A 234 6.11 -18.03 -3.38
CA VAL A 234 6.34 -17.39 -4.69
C VAL A 234 5.89 -18.30 -5.83
N ILE A 235 6.20 -19.60 -5.77
CA ILE A 235 5.75 -20.57 -6.78
C ILE A 235 4.23 -20.61 -6.87
N SER A 236 3.52 -20.49 -5.75
CA SER A 236 2.05 -20.54 -5.72
C SER A 236 1.36 -19.40 -6.50
N LEU A 237 2.05 -18.29 -6.78
CA LEU A 237 1.55 -17.22 -7.66
C LEU A 237 1.31 -17.67 -9.10
N GLU A 238 1.94 -18.76 -9.54
CA GLU A 238 1.71 -19.33 -10.88
C GLU A 238 0.22 -19.69 -11.08
N SER A 239 -0.48 -20.10 -10.01
CA SER A 239 -1.89 -20.48 -10.06
C SER A 239 -2.83 -19.36 -10.53
N ILE A 240 -2.42 -18.10 -10.38
CA ILE A 240 -3.23 -16.93 -10.76
C ILE A 240 -2.76 -16.26 -12.08
N TYR A 241 -1.64 -16.70 -12.65
CA TYR A 241 -1.04 -16.07 -13.84
C TYR A 241 -1.93 -16.07 -15.09
N ASN A 242 -2.77 -17.08 -15.29
CA ASN A 242 -3.66 -17.17 -16.45
C ASN A 242 -5.13 -16.85 -16.09
N LYS A 243 -5.39 -16.29 -14.90
CA LYS A 243 -6.77 -16.03 -14.43
C LYS A 243 -7.32 -14.68 -14.89
N THR A 244 -6.45 -13.72 -15.18
CA THR A 244 -6.83 -12.36 -15.60
C THR A 244 -5.86 -11.82 -16.64
N VAL A 245 -6.37 -11.02 -17.58
CA VAL A 245 -5.53 -10.31 -18.55
C VAL A 245 -4.74 -9.21 -17.82
N GLY A 246 -3.43 -9.14 -18.03
CA GLY A 246 -2.57 -8.08 -17.50
C GLY A 246 -2.04 -8.26 -16.06
N ASN A 247 -2.42 -9.34 -15.36
CA ASN A 247 -1.80 -9.83 -14.12
C ASN A 247 -1.36 -8.76 -13.10
N TYR A 248 -2.26 -7.82 -12.79
CA TYR A 248 -1.87 -6.63 -12.04
C TYR A 248 -1.29 -6.97 -10.65
N LEU A 249 -1.88 -7.92 -9.92
CA LEU A 249 -1.36 -8.30 -8.60
C LEU A 249 0.00 -8.99 -8.65
N ILE A 250 0.28 -9.80 -9.68
CA ILE A 250 1.60 -10.41 -9.86
C ILE A 250 2.64 -9.31 -10.10
N ARG A 251 2.32 -8.33 -10.95
CA ARG A 251 3.18 -7.18 -11.17
C ARG A 251 3.42 -6.42 -9.87
N THR A 252 2.36 -6.09 -9.13
CA THR A 252 2.45 -5.42 -7.82
C THR A 252 3.35 -6.18 -6.84
N PHE A 253 3.24 -7.52 -6.80
CA PHE A 253 4.12 -8.35 -5.98
C PHE A 253 5.59 -8.17 -6.37
N PHE A 254 5.92 -8.36 -7.64
CA PHE A 254 7.31 -8.30 -8.09
C PHE A 254 7.90 -6.89 -8.10
N ASP A 255 7.09 -5.85 -8.29
CA ASP A 255 7.54 -4.45 -8.19
C ASP A 255 8.01 -4.10 -6.76
N ALA A 256 7.53 -4.82 -5.73
CA ALA A 256 8.03 -4.72 -4.36
C ALA A 256 9.10 -5.78 -4.02
N LYS A 257 8.95 -7.02 -4.51
CA LYS A 257 9.67 -8.19 -3.98
C LYS A 257 10.88 -8.65 -4.77
N SER A 258 11.10 -8.15 -5.98
CA SER A 258 12.11 -8.74 -6.87
C SER A 258 13.52 -8.68 -6.28
N ASP A 259 13.93 -7.55 -5.73
CA ASP A 259 15.27 -7.40 -5.15
C ASP A 259 15.42 -8.21 -3.85
N GLU A 260 14.36 -8.29 -3.04
CA GLU A 260 14.33 -9.11 -1.82
C GLU A 260 14.48 -10.62 -2.15
N ILE A 261 13.78 -11.10 -3.18
CA ILE A 261 13.92 -12.48 -3.66
C ILE A 261 15.34 -12.73 -4.16
N VAL A 262 15.90 -11.88 -5.01
CA VAL A 262 17.28 -12.07 -5.49
C VAL A 262 18.26 -12.15 -4.33
N ASN A 263 18.17 -11.21 -3.38
CA ASN A 263 19.07 -11.20 -2.22
C ASN A 263 18.93 -12.48 -1.38
N LEU A 264 17.70 -12.97 -1.15
CA LEU A 264 17.45 -14.20 -0.38
C LEU A 264 18.01 -15.47 -1.03
N TYR A 265 18.06 -15.54 -2.36
CA TYR A 265 18.48 -16.73 -3.13
C TYR A 265 19.80 -16.56 -3.89
N SER A 266 20.49 -15.43 -3.72
CA SER A 266 21.86 -15.23 -4.23
C SER A 266 22.92 -15.96 -3.39
N ASP A 267 22.57 -16.35 -2.16
CA ASP A 267 23.45 -17.03 -1.21
C ASP A 267 22.65 -17.88 -0.19
N GLY A 268 23.39 -18.64 0.62
CA GLY A 268 22.89 -19.46 1.71
C GLY A 268 22.46 -20.86 1.27
N PRO A 269 21.72 -21.58 2.15
CA PRO A 269 21.33 -22.96 1.87
C PRO A 269 20.38 -23.01 0.67
N ALA A 270 20.63 -23.97 -0.21
CA ALA A 270 19.76 -24.26 -1.35
C ALA A 270 18.42 -24.83 -0.85
N THR A 271 17.35 -24.44 -1.51
CA THR A 271 15.99 -24.96 -1.27
C THR A 271 15.68 -26.10 -2.23
N ARG A 272 14.63 -26.88 -1.95
CA ARG A 272 14.32 -28.09 -2.72
C ARG A 272 13.86 -27.78 -4.15
N ASN A 273 13.17 -26.65 -4.36
CA ASN A 273 12.54 -26.31 -5.63
C ASN A 273 13.17 -25.09 -6.29
N GLN A 274 14.46 -24.83 -6.05
CA GLN A 274 15.09 -23.58 -6.50
C GLN A 274 15.08 -23.41 -8.03
N ASN A 275 15.29 -24.50 -8.77
CA ASN A 275 15.16 -24.49 -10.22
C ASN A 275 13.75 -24.12 -10.69
N LYS A 276 12.72 -24.60 -9.96
CA LYS A 276 11.32 -24.25 -10.24
C LYS A 276 11.03 -22.80 -9.89
N LEU A 277 11.59 -22.28 -8.81
CA LEU A 277 11.50 -20.86 -8.46
C LEU A 277 12.03 -19.99 -9.62
N ILE A 278 13.22 -20.31 -10.14
CA ILE A 278 13.83 -19.57 -11.27
C ILE A 278 12.93 -19.61 -12.52
N GLU A 279 12.39 -20.79 -12.86
CA GLU A 279 11.44 -20.94 -13.97
C GLU A 279 10.20 -20.05 -13.78
N VAL A 280 9.61 -20.09 -12.58
CA VAL A 280 8.40 -19.32 -12.24
C VAL A 280 8.67 -17.83 -12.27
N VAL A 281 9.70 -17.31 -11.60
CA VAL A 281 9.93 -15.84 -11.57
C VAL A 281 10.24 -15.27 -12.95
N ARG A 282 10.94 -16.03 -13.82
CA ARG A 282 11.19 -15.64 -15.22
C ARG A 282 9.91 -15.60 -16.05
N LYS A 283 8.98 -16.53 -15.79
CA LYS A 283 7.67 -16.57 -16.44
C LYS A 283 6.75 -15.45 -15.95
N LEU A 284 6.67 -15.23 -14.64
CA LEU A 284 5.72 -14.30 -14.01
C LEU A 284 6.19 -12.84 -14.10
N SER A 285 7.50 -12.60 -14.11
CA SER A 285 8.09 -11.26 -14.09
C SER A 285 9.27 -11.15 -15.07
N PRO A 286 8.99 -11.21 -16.38
CA PRO A 286 10.03 -11.17 -17.41
C PRO A 286 10.82 -9.86 -17.41
N ASN A 287 10.23 -8.76 -16.95
CA ASN A 287 10.92 -7.45 -16.85
C ASN A 287 12.07 -7.45 -15.84
N ASN A 288 12.11 -8.42 -14.91
CA ASN A 288 13.17 -8.58 -13.93
C ASN A 288 14.16 -9.72 -14.32
N ASN A 289 14.11 -10.23 -15.55
CA ASN A 289 14.96 -11.34 -16.01
C ASN A 289 16.46 -11.09 -15.87
N SER A 290 16.92 -9.84 -15.95
CA SER A 290 18.32 -9.50 -15.67
C SER A 290 18.69 -9.82 -14.22
N LYS A 291 17.82 -9.50 -13.27
CA LYS A 291 18.00 -9.75 -11.83
C LYS A 291 17.93 -11.24 -11.48
N TRP A 292 17.06 -12.00 -12.14
CA TRP A 292 16.89 -13.44 -11.90
C TRP A 292 18.12 -14.29 -12.28
N LYS A 293 19.14 -13.71 -12.92
CA LYS A 293 20.41 -14.39 -13.21
C LYS A 293 21.31 -14.49 -11.97
N ASP A 294 21.07 -13.65 -10.97
CA ASP A 294 21.89 -13.56 -9.76
C ASP A 294 21.46 -14.56 -8.67
N ILE A 295 20.38 -15.30 -8.91
CA ILE A 295 19.95 -16.44 -8.09
C ILE A 295 20.89 -17.62 -8.38
N LYS A 296 21.55 -18.18 -7.35
CA LYS A 296 22.59 -19.21 -7.47
C LYS A 296 22.15 -20.57 -6.95
#